data_AF-A0A7S0CIS3-F1
#
_entry.id   AF-A0A7S0CIS3-F1
#
_cell.length_a   1.000
_cell.length_b   1.000
_cell.length_c   1.000
_cell.angle_alpha   90.00
_cell.angle_beta   90.00
_cell.angle_gamma   90.00
#
_symmetry.space_group_name_H-M   'P 1'
#
loop_
_entity.id
_entity.type
_entity.pdbx_description
1 polymer ?
#
loop_
_entity_poly.entity_id
_entity_poly.type
_entity_poly.pdbx_seq_one_letter_code
_entity_poly.pdbx_strand_id
1 'polypeptide(L)'
;KELVSYVNEFGDARVPKRFADNPFLGSWVNTQRRHYKKSQKSNKLCNITKERIQLLNNIGFEWSLISSELWDVRYKELVSYVKEFGDARVPHQFSGIHF
;
A
#
# COMPACT_ATOMS: atom_id res chain seq x y z
N LYS A 1 14.92 -3.51 -6.40
CA LYS A 1 15.11 -4.46 -5.27
C LYS A 1 14.43 -3.99 -3.97
N GLU A 2 14.01 -2.72 -3.87
CA GLU A 2 13.44 -2.13 -2.64
C GLU A 2 12.09 -2.73 -2.23
N LEU A 3 11.19 -3.00 -3.17
CA LEU A 3 9.89 -3.61 -2.87
C LEU A 3 10.03 -5.05 -2.35
N VAL A 4 11.07 -5.78 -2.78
CA VAL A 4 11.36 -7.14 -2.31
C VAL A 4 11.88 -7.10 -0.87
N SER A 5 12.70 -6.11 -0.52
CA SER A 5 13.13 -5.88 0.87
C SER A 5 11.94 -5.58 1.78
N TYR A 6 11.01 -4.73 1.34
CA TYR A 6 9.78 -4.44 2.08
C TYR A 6 8.91 -5.69 2.28
N VAL A 7 8.71 -6.50 1.23
CA VAL A 7 7.95 -7.76 1.34
C VAL A 7 8.61 -8.75 2.30
N ASN A 8 9.95 -8.81 2.33
CA ASN A 8 10.65 -9.68 3.28
C ASN A 8 10.56 -9.19 4.73
N GLU A 9 10.49 -7.87 4.95
CA GLU A 9 10.46 -7.27 6.28
C GLU A 9 9.05 -7.24 6.87
N PHE A 10 8.05 -6.92 6.05
CA PHE A 10 6.66 -6.76 6.49
C PHE A 10 5.75 -7.93 6.10
N GLY A 11 6.26 -8.89 5.32
CA GLY A 11 5.51 -10.06 4.85
C GLY A 11 4.48 -9.73 3.76
N ASP A 12 4.35 -8.46 3.35
CA ASP A 12 3.44 -8.02 2.32
C ASP A 12 4.00 -6.90 1.44
N ALA A 13 3.39 -6.69 0.27
CA ALA A 13 3.77 -5.63 -0.66
C ALA A 13 2.95 -4.34 -0.45
N ARG A 14 2.38 -4.14 0.76
CA ARG A 14 1.43 -3.06 1.05
C ARG A 14 2.14 -1.81 1.52
N VAL A 15 2.98 -1.26 0.64
CA VAL A 15 3.70 -0.03 0.94
C VAL A 15 2.72 1.14 1.11
N PRO A 16 2.72 1.84 2.26
CA PRO A 16 1.93 3.04 2.47
C PRO A 16 2.33 4.13 1.48
N LYS A 17 1.39 4.99 1.11
CA LYS A 17 1.67 6.13 0.20
C LYS A 17 2.81 7.02 0.71
N ARG A 18 2.94 7.15 2.04
CA ARG A 18 3.97 7.92 2.73
C ARG A 18 4.80 6.99 3.60
N PHE A 19 5.51 6.07 2.94
CA PHE A 19 6.46 5.20 3.63
C PHE A 19 7.64 6.05 4.12
N ALA A 20 7.84 6.15 5.44
CA ALA A 20 8.81 7.06 6.05
C ALA A 20 10.25 6.68 5.68
N ASP A 21 10.55 5.37 5.62
CA ASP A 21 11.89 4.88 5.29
C ASP A 21 12.23 5.02 3.81
N ASN A 22 11.20 4.99 2.93
CA ASN A 22 11.38 5.26 1.51
C ASN A 22 10.15 5.96 0.89
N PRO A 23 10.10 7.31 0.95
CA PRO A 23 8.99 8.10 0.42
C PRO A 23 8.79 7.93 -1.10
N PHE A 24 9.86 7.62 -1.83
CA PHE A 24 9.81 7.39 -3.27
C PHE A 24 9.08 6.09 -3.62
N LEU A 25 9.29 5.04 -2.82
CA LEU A 25 8.61 3.75 -3.00
C LEU A 25 7.10 3.88 -2.79
N GLY A 26 6.65 4.58 -1.74
CA GLY A 26 5.23 4.81 -1.47
C GLY A 26 4.52 5.59 -2.59
N SER A 27 5.18 6.64 -3.10
CA SER A 27 4.67 7.42 -4.24
C SER A 27 4.60 6.59 -5.53
N TRP A 28 5.62 5.76 -5.76
CA TRP A 28 5.69 4.87 -6.92
C TRP A 28 4.60 3.79 -6.89
N VAL A 29 4.42 3.11 -5.74
CA VAL A 29 3.38 2.09 -5.53
C VAL A 29 1.99 2.68 -5.76
N ASN A 30 1.72 3.87 -5.21
CA ASN A 30 0.45 4.55 -5.42
C ASN A 30 0.23 4.95 -6.90
N THR A 31 1.31 5.34 -7.59
CA THR A 31 1.27 5.63 -9.03
C THR A 31 0.92 4.38 -9.83
N GLN A 32 1.52 3.22 -9.53
CA GLN A 32 1.18 1.94 -10.18
C GLN A 32 -0.29 1.58 -9.97
N ARG A 33 -0.81 1.64 -8.72
CA ARG A 33 -2.23 1.36 -8.42
C ARG A 33 -3.18 2.29 -9.19
N ARG A 34 -2.84 3.57 -9.29
CA ARG A 34 -3.64 4.54 -10.07
C ARG A 34 -3.65 4.20 -11.56
N HIS A 35 -2.50 3.83 -12.14
CA HIS A 35 -2.42 3.43 -13.54
C HIS A 35 -3.20 2.14 -13.82
N TYR A 36 -3.11 1.15 -12.93
CA TYR A 36 -3.90 -0.08 -13.03
C TYR A 36 -5.40 0.17 -12.92
N LYS A 37 -5.86 0.95 -11.93
CA LYS A 37 -7.28 1.30 -11.80
C LYS A 37 -7.80 2.07 -13.03
N LYS A 38 -6.96 2.90 -13.65
CA LYS A 38 -7.29 3.61 -14.89
C LYS A 38 -7.36 2.65 -16.09
N SER A 39 -6.47 1.65 -16.17
CA SER A 39 -6.49 0.64 -17.23
C SER A 39 -7.69 -0.29 -17.14
N GLN A 40 -8.20 -0.52 -15.93
CA GLN A 40 -9.43 -1.30 -15.72
C GLN A 40 -10.69 -0.51 -16.10
N LYS A 41 -10.70 0.81 -15.89
CA LYS A 41 -11.86 1.67 -16.17
C LYS A 41 -11.95 2.17 -17.61
N SER A 42 -10.81 2.29 -18.28
CA SER A 42 -10.72 2.77 -19.64
C SER A 42 -10.12 1.66 -20.48
N ASN A 43 -10.79 1.26 -21.55
CA ASN A 43 -10.27 0.31 -22.55
C ASN A 43 -9.08 0.89 -23.37
N LYS A 44 -8.37 1.87 -22.80
CA LYS A 44 -7.32 2.67 -23.42
C LYS A 44 -5.98 2.29 -22.80
N LEU A 45 -4.96 2.17 -23.65
CA LEU A 45 -3.58 1.88 -23.27
C LEU A 45 -3.13 2.85 -22.16
N CYS A 46 -3.08 2.36 -20.93
CA CYS A 46 -2.53 3.09 -19.80
C CYS A 46 -1.03 2.83 -19.73
N ASN A 47 -0.26 3.74 -19.13
CA ASN A 47 1.21 3.66 -19.00
C ASN A 47 1.73 2.46 -18.16
N ILE A 48 0.88 1.47 -17.87
CA ILE A 48 1.23 0.24 -17.20
C ILE A 48 1.13 -0.90 -18.22
N THR A 49 2.27 -1.50 -18.53
CA THR A 49 2.34 -2.62 -19.48
C THR A 49 1.99 -3.93 -18.78
N LYS A 50 1.61 -4.96 -19.55
CA LYS A 50 1.25 -6.27 -18.99
C LYS A 50 2.43 -6.91 -18.25
N GLU A 51 3.65 -6.69 -18.74
CA GLU A 51 4.89 -7.21 -18.14
C GLU A 51 5.13 -6.58 -16.77
N ARG A 52 4.87 -5.27 -16.62
CA ARG A 52 4.96 -4.59 -15.31
C ARG A 52 3.93 -5.12 -14.33
N ILE A 53 2.71 -5.39 -14.80
CA ILE A 53 1.67 -6.00 -13.96
C ILE A 53 2.11 -7.39 -13.51
N GLN A 54 2.65 -8.20 -14.42
CA GLN A 54 3.06 -9.57 -14.14
C GLN A 54 4.25 -9.64 -13.17
N LEU A 55 5.23 -8.74 -13.32
CA LEU A 55 6.35 -8.61 -12.36
C LEU A 55 5.85 -8.27 -10.95
N LEU A 56 4.87 -7.37 -10.85
CA LEU A 56 4.25 -6.99 -9.58
C LEU A 56 3.40 -8.13 -9.01
N ASN A 57 2.63 -8.83 -9.84
CA ASN A 57 1.86 -10.01 -9.38
C ASN A 57 2.78 -11.13 -8.87
N ASN A 58 3.93 -11.36 -9.51
CA ASN A 58 4.88 -12.40 -9.09
C ASN A 58 5.47 -12.18 -7.70
N ILE A 59 5.47 -10.94 -7.21
CA ILE A 59 5.92 -10.59 -5.86
C ILE A 59 4.75 -10.41 -4.88
N GLY A 60 3.54 -10.84 -5.25
CA GLY A 60 2.35 -10.72 -4.40
C GLY A 60 1.82 -9.29 -4.28
N PHE A 61 2.08 -8.42 -5.27
CA PHE A 61 1.65 -7.03 -5.21
C PHE A 61 0.14 -6.88 -5.25
N GLU A 62 -0.43 -6.32 -4.19
CA GLU A 62 -1.86 -6.10 -4.08
C GLU A 62 -2.28 -4.74 -4.68
N TRP A 63 -3.07 -4.81 -5.75
CA TRP A 63 -3.56 -3.65 -6.50
C TRP A 63 -4.69 -2.90 -5.80
N SER A 64 -5.46 -3.59 -4.95
CA SER A 64 -6.59 -3.04 -4.21
C SER A 64 -6.38 -3.26 -2.72
N LEU A 65 -6.15 -2.18 -1.97
CA LEU A 65 -6.05 -2.23 -0.51
C LEU A 65 -7.41 -2.24 0.22
N ILE A 66 -8.51 -2.29 -0.53
CA ILE A 66 -9.88 -2.23 0.02
C ILE A 66 -10.47 -3.64 0.02
N SER A 67 -9.81 -4.59 0.69
CA SER A 67 -10.48 -5.85 1.05
C SER A 67 -11.15 -5.67 2.42
N SER A 68 -12.22 -6.43 2.69
CA SER A 68 -12.87 -6.39 4.02
C SER A 68 -11.90 -6.81 5.13
N GLU A 69 -10.99 -7.75 4.83
CA GLU A 69 -9.95 -8.19 5.75
C GLU A 69 -8.99 -7.07 6.13
N LEU A 70 -8.69 -6.17 5.18
CA LEU A 70 -7.87 -4.98 5.41
C LEU A 70 -8.57 -3.96 6.31
N TRP A 71 -9.88 -3.80 6.19
CA TRP A 71 -10.64 -2.92 7.08
C TRP A 71 -10.51 -3.36 8.53
N ASP A 72 -10.68 -4.66 8.80
CA ASP A 72 -10.61 -5.20 10.16
C ASP A 72 -9.20 -5.09 10.77
N VAL A 73 -8.16 -5.28 9.96
CA VAL A 73 -6.77 -5.09 10.39
C VAL A 73 -6.50 -3.62 10.71
N ARG A 74 -6.85 -2.69 9.81
CA ARG A 74 -6.68 -1.24 10.03
C ARG A 74 -7.47 -0.75 11.23
N TYR A 75 -8.66 -1.29 11.44
CA TYR A 75 -9.47 -0.98 12.61
C TYR A 75 -8.80 -1.45 13.91
N LYS A 76 -8.23 -2.66 13.94
CA LYS A 76 -7.47 -3.16 15.10
C LYS A 76 -6.22 -2.34 15.39
N GLU A 77 -5.50 -1.92 14.35
CA GLU A 77 -4.34 -1.02 14.49
C GLU A 77 -4.75 0.34 15.07
N LEU A 78 -5.85 0.92 14.57
CA LEU A 78 -6.40 2.17 15.11
C LEU A 78 -6.85 2.03 16.56
N VAL A 79 -7.50 0.92 16.92
CA VAL A 79 -7.88 0.63 18.32
C VAL A 79 -6.65 0.54 19.22
N SER A 80 -5.57 -0.07 18.74
CA SER A 80 -4.30 -0.19 19.49
C SER A 80 -3.67 1.19 19.70
N TYR A 81 -3.69 2.05 18.68
CA TYR A 81 -3.22 3.42 18.79
C TYR A 81 -4.05 4.27 19.77
N VAL A 82 -5.38 4.20 19.69
CA VAL A 82 -6.25 4.93 20.62
C VAL A 82 -6.01 4.47 22.06
N LYS A 83 -5.71 3.18 22.27
CA LYS A 83 -5.36 2.64 23.58
C LYS A 83 -4.04 3.19 24.12
N GLU A 84 -3.05 3.43 23.25
CA GLU A 84 -1.72 3.92 23.63
C GLU A 84 -1.66 5.46 23.78
N PHE A 85 -2.33 6.19 22.90
CA PHE A 85 -2.24 7.66 22.82
C PHE A 85 -3.50 8.38 23.32
N GLY A 86 -4.59 7.65 23.61
CA GLY A 86 -5.81 8.17 24.22
C GLY A 86 -6.75 8.90 23.25
N ASP A 87 -6.38 9.06 21.98
CA ASP A 87 -7.24 9.64 20.94
C ASP A 87 -7.06 8.97 19.57
N ALA A 88 -7.99 9.25 18.65
CA ALA A 88 -7.93 8.78 17.27
C ALA A 88 -7.28 9.80 16.32
N ARG A 89 -6.59 10.81 16.83
CA ARG A 89 -5.93 11.84 16.03
C ARG A 89 -4.56 11.34 15.63
N VAL A 90 -4.55 10.32 14.78
CA VAL A 90 -3.32 9.73 14.29
C VAL A 90 -2.55 10.78 13.49
N PRO A 91 -1.31 11.15 13.90
CA PRO A 91 -0.50 12.08 13.16
C PRO A 91 -0.33 11.60 11.74
N HIS A 92 -0.36 12.54 10.82
CA HIS A 92 -0.19 12.26 9.40
C HIS A 92 1.18 11.63 9.04
N GLN A 93 2.10 11.55 10.01
CA GLN A 93 3.43 10.92 9.90
C GLN A 93 3.60 9.72 10.85
N PHE A 94 2.53 9.18 11.44
CA PHE A 94 2.65 8.08 12.39
C PHE A 94 3.13 6.81 11.66
N SER A 95 4.35 6.35 11.97
CA SER A 95 4.99 5.19 11.36
C SER A 95 4.60 3.86 11.99
N GLY A 96 3.94 3.88 13.15
CA GLY A 96 3.52 2.67 13.88
C GLY A 96 2.20 2.07 13.41
N ILE A 97 1.44 2.77 12.56
CA ILE A 97 0.24 2.25 11.91
C ILE A 97 0.46 2.37 10.41
N HIS A 98 0.53 1.24 9.74
CA HIS A 98 0.46 1.23 8.29
C HIS A 98 -0.98 1.65 7.92
N PHE A 99 -1.18 2.62 7.03
CA PHE A 99 -2.51 2.94 6.45
C PHE A 99 -2.50 2.59 4.96
#